data_AF-A0A9D2KEY6-F1
#
_entry.id   AF-A0A9D2KEY6-F1
#
_cell.length_a   1.000
_cell.length_b   1.000
_cell.length_c   1.000
_cell.angle_alpha   90.00
_cell.angle_beta   90.00
_cell.angle_gamma   90.00
#
_symmetry.space_group_name_H-M   'P 1'
#
loop_
_entity.id
_entity.type
_entity.pdbx_description
1 polymer ?
#
loop_
_entity_poly.entity_id
_entity_poly.type
_entity_poly.pdbx_seq_one_letter_code
_entity_poly.pdbx_strand_id
1 'polypeptide(L)' 'MKTISYTRRSLACQYFPDAKPEQAVRRLTSWIRRCRPLYAELTRGGTPFDKRRNLTVREARLIMEYLGEP' A
#
# COMPACT_ATOMS: atom_id res chain seq x y z
N MET A 1 0.99 22.02 6.79
CA MET A 1 1.65 20.71 6.54
C MET A 1 0.57 19.63 6.53
N LYS A 2 0.25 19.04 5.37
CA LYS A 2 -0.69 17.91 5.32
C LYS A 2 0.03 16.71 5.96
N THR A 3 -0.30 16.40 7.22
CA THR A 3 0.09 15.14 7.83
C THR A 3 -0.69 14.05 7.08
N ILE A 4 -0.11 13.55 5.98
CA ILE A 4 -0.71 12.47 5.21
C ILE A 4 -0.62 11.24 6.12
N SER A 5 -1.72 10.93 6.79
CA SER A 5 -1.92 9.61 7.37
C SER A 5 -1.93 8.63 6.19
N TYR A 6 -0.80 7.98 5.93
CA TYR A 6 -0.66 6.97 4.90
C TYR A 6 -1.51 5.76 5.30
N THR A 7 -2.79 5.80 5.00
CA THR A 7 -3.64 4.63 5.07
C THR A 7 -3.51 3.88 3.76
N ARG A 8 -3.66 2.56 3.81
CA ARG A 8 -3.68 1.72 2.61
C ARG A 8 -4.74 2.18 1.61
N ARG A 9 -5.86 2.74 2.09
CA ARG A 9 -6.90 3.33 1.26
C ARG A 9 -6.43 4.61 0.57
N SER A 10 -5.83 5.54 1.32
CA SER A 10 -5.33 6.80 0.75
C SER A 10 -4.31 6.52 -0.36
N LEU A 11 -3.34 5.65 -0.10
CA LEU A 11 -2.33 5.27 -1.07
C LEU A 11 -2.94 4.56 -2.29
N ALA A 12 -3.88 3.64 -2.06
CA ALA A 12 -4.56 2.96 -3.16
C ALA A 12 -5.36 3.91 -4.05
N CYS A 13 -6.04 4.90 -3.48
CA CYS A 13 -6.77 5.91 -4.26
C CYS A 13 -5.82 6.82 -5.04
N GLN A 14 -4.58 7.03 -4.60
CA GLN A 14 -3.57 7.75 -5.38
C GLN A 14 -3.14 6.94 -6.61
N TYR A 15 -2.83 5.65 -6.45
CA TYR A 15 -2.48 4.78 -7.59
C TYR A 15 -3.64 4.52 -8.56
N PHE A 16 -4.86 4.52 -8.07
CA PHE A 16 -6.05 4.18 -8.84
C PHE A 16 -7.15 5.23 -8.63
N PRO A 17 -6.96 6.47 -9.14
CA PRO A 17 -7.90 7.57 -8.93
C PRO A 17 -9.26 7.30 -9.59
N ASP A 18 -9.29 6.59 -10.72
CA ASP A 18 -10.52 6.18 -11.42
C ASP A 18 -11.29 5.04 -10.74
N ALA A 19 -10.69 4.36 -9.76
CA ALA A 19 -11.32 3.22 -9.10
C ALA A 19 -12.04 3.63 -7.82
N LYS A 20 -13.19 2.98 -7.55
CA LYS A 20 -13.85 3.09 -6.23
C LYS A 20 -12.85 2.70 -5.13
N PRO A 21 -12.87 3.34 -3.95
CA PRO A 21 -11.85 3.13 -2.91
C PRO A 21 -11.63 1.66 -2.50
N GLU A 22 -12.70 0.86 -2.49
CA GLU A 22 -12.62 -0.57 -2.19
C GLU A 22 -11.92 -1.36 -3.31
N GLN A 23 -12.21 -1.03 -4.57
CA GLN A 23 -11.57 -1.63 -5.73
C GLN A 23 -10.10 -1.22 -5.82
N ALA A 24 -9.80 0.05 -5.56
CA ALA A 24 -8.43 0.56 -5.48
C ALA A 24 -7.61 -0.23 -4.46
N VAL A 25 -8.12 -0.42 -3.24
CA VAL A 25 -7.43 -1.20 -2.19
C VAL A 25 -7.23 -2.66 -2.60
N ARG A 26 -8.25 -3.29 -3.20
CA ARG A 26 -8.15 -4.69 -3.68
C ARG A 26 -7.09 -4.82 -4.78
N ARG A 27 -7.08 -3.88 -5.73
CA ARG A 27 -6.06 -3.81 -6.80
C ARG A 27 -4.67 -3.64 -6.22
N LEU A 28 -4.45 -2.64 -5.37
CA LEU A 28 -3.15 -2.38 -4.73
C LEU A 28 -2.68 -3.61 -3.95
N THR A 29 -3.57 -4.23 -3.16
CA THR A 29 -3.22 -5.43 -2.38
C THR A 29 -2.86 -6.61 -3.28
N SER A 30 -3.59 -6.81 -4.40
CA SER A 30 -3.24 -7.85 -5.38
C SER A 30 -1.89 -7.58 -6.02
N TRP A 31 -1.59 -6.32 -6.36
CA TRP A 31 -0.35 -5.93 -7.00
C TRP A 31 0.86 -6.12 -6.07
N ILE A 32 0.72 -5.69 -4.82
CA ILE A 32 1.72 -5.93 -3.77
C ILE A 32 1.93 -7.44 -3.55
N ARG A 33 0.87 -8.24 -3.50
CA ARG A 33 0.97 -9.71 -3.34
C ARG A 33 1.68 -10.40 -4.51
N ARG A 34 1.55 -9.87 -5.74
CA ARG A 34 2.32 -10.35 -6.89
C ARG A 34 3.80 -10.01 -6.76
N CYS A 35 4.12 -8.87 -6.15
CA CYS A 35 5.48 -8.47 -5.79
C CYS A 35 5.94 -9.17 -4.51
N ARG A 36 6.29 -10.46 -4.60
CA ARG A 36 6.80 -11.27 -3.47
C ARG A 36 7.86 -10.58 -2.59
N PRO A 37 8.92 -9.93 -3.15
CA PRO A 37 9.92 -9.27 -2.30
C PRO A 37 9.34 -8.12 -1.48
N LEU A 38 8.49 -7.29 -2.09
CA LEU A 38 7.79 -6.21 -1.39
C LEU A 38 6.84 -6.77 -0.31
N TYR A 39 6.04 -7.79 -0.64
CA TYR A 39 5.11 -8.38 0.32
C TYR A 39 5.85 -8.98 1.53
N ALA A 40 7.00 -9.61 1.30
CA ALA A 40 7.83 -10.16 2.37
C ALA A 40 8.34 -9.04 3.29
N GLU A 41 8.88 -7.96 2.74
CA GLU A 41 9.35 -6.81 3.52
C GLU A 41 8.23 -6.13 4.32
N LEU A 42 7.04 -5.97 3.72
CA LEU A 42 5.86 -5.41 4.40
C LEU A 42 5.32 -6.34 5.51
N THR A 43 5.56 -7.64 5.39
CA THR A 43 5.10 -8.66 6.36
C THR A 43 6.18 -9.04 7.38
N ARG A 44 7.41 -8.49 7.23
CA ARG A 44 8.57 -8.80 8.07
C ARG A 44 8.35 -8.56 9.56
N GLY A 45 7.41 -7.67 9.91
CA GLY A 45 6.98 -7.42 11.29
C GLY A 45 6.00 -8.44 11.88
N GLY A 46 5.83 -9.61 11.26
CA GLY A 46 5.04 -10.75 11.78
C GLY A 46 3.53 -10.64 11.60
N THR A 47 2.98 -9.49 11.18
CA THR A 47 1.56 -9.38 10.82
C THR A 47 1.41 -9.21 9.31
N PRO A 48 0.47 -9.91 8.67
CA PRO A 48 0.16 -9.73 7.26
C PRO A 48 -0.21 -8.27 6.95
N PHE A 49 0.42 -7.71 5.92
CA PHE A 49 0.14 -6.36 5.41
C PHE A 49 -1.36 -6.12 5.18
N ASP A 50 -2.04 -7.10 4.59
CA ASP A 50 -3.45 -7.01 4.20
C ASP A 50 -4.44 -6.98 5.36
N LYS A 51 -4.01 -7.38 6.57
CA LYS A 51 -4.79 -7.23 7.81
C LYS A 51 -4.67 -5.84 8.43
N ARG A 52 -3.69 -5.03 8.00
CA ARG A 52 -3.45 -3.67 8.51
C ARG A 52 -4.18 -2.62 7.65
N ARG A 53 -4.65 -1.54 8.29
CA ARG A 53 -5.26 -0.37 7.61
C ARG A 53 -4.29 0.79 7.48
N ASN A 54 -3.48 1.00 8.52
CA ASN A 54 -2.49 2.07 8.57
C ASN A 54 -1.15 1.55 8.05
N LEU A 55 -0.46 2.40 7.31
CA LEU A 55 0.90 2.19 6.86
C LEU A 55 1.80 3.15 7.61
N THR A 56 2.97 2.66 7.99
CA THR A 56 4.07 3.52 8.39
C THR A 56 4.60 4.27 7.16
N VAL A 57 5.25 5.41 7.39
CA VAL A 57 5.91 6.19 6.32
C VAL A 57 6.91 5.32 5.56
N ARG A 58 7.59 4.41 6.25
CA ARG A 58 8.56 3.48 5.65
C ARG A 58 7.88 2.46 4.74
N GLU A 59 6.77 1.86 5.15
CA GLU A 59 5.99 0.94 4.30
C GLU A 59 5.43 1.65 3.06
N ALA A 60 4.94 2.89 3.21
CA ALA A 60 4.43 3.68 2.09
C ALA A 60 5.55 4.00 1.07
N ARG A 61 6.73 4.43 1.54
CA ARG A 61 7.89 4.63 0.68
C ARG A 61 8.31 3.34 -0.02
N LEU A 62 8.38 2.23 0.71
CA LEU A 62 8.75 0.94 0.13
C LEU A 62 7.78 0.55 -1.01
N ILE A 63 6.48 0.78 -0.83
CA ILE A 63 5.49 0.55 -1.90
C ILE A 63 5.80 1.45 -3.11
N MET A 64 6.08 2.74 -2.90
CA MET A 64 6.44 3.66 -3.98
C MET A 64 7.75 3.28 -4.69
N GLU A 65 8.75 2.80 -3.96
CA GLU A 65 10.03 2.35 -4.54
C GLU A 65 9.86 1.11 -5.42
N TYR A 66 8.97 0.18 -5.04
CA TYR A 66 8.74 -1.05 -5.80
C TYR A 66 7.69 -0.90 -6.91
N LEU A 67 6.64 -0.09 -6.70
CA LEU A 67 5.52 0.07 -7.65
C LEU A 67 5.63 1.34 -8.51
N GLY A 68 6.54 2.26 -8.18
CA GLY A 68 6.63 3.60 -8.77
C GLY A 68 5.80 4.63 -8.00
N GLU A 69 6.06 5.92 -8.20
CA GLU A 69 5.24 6.98 -7.60
C GLU A 69 3.83 7.01 -8.24
N PRO A 70 2.76 7.11 -7.44
CA PRO A 70 1.37 7.17 -7.93
C PRO A 70 1.02 8.46 -8.65
#